data_AF-U7GUW0-F1
#
_entry.id   AF-U7GUW0-F1
#
_cell.length_a   1.000
_cell.length_b   1.000
_cell.length_c   1.000
_cell.angle_alpha   90.00
_cell.angle_beta   90.00
_cell.angle_gamma   90.00
#
_symmetry.space_group_name_H-M   'P 1'
#
loop_
_entity.id
_entity.type
_entity.pdbx_description
1 polymer ?
#
loop_
_entity_poly.entity_id
_entity_poly.type
_entity_poly.pdbx_seq_one_letter_code
_entity_poly.pdbx_strand_id
1 'polypeptide(L)' 'MYEDFKNRSSSSLKAIDDEENLIEVQFFSQYRPEEHEKKTLDIWTYDLIRLEDYPQPIRFLWGSESFIHPITGKKYTMMY' A
#
# COMPACT_ATOMS: atom_id res chain seq x y z
N MET A 1 -4.05 -13.85 -7.79
CA MET A 1 -3.10 -13.39 -8.82
C MET A 1 -3.65 -12.05 -9.30
N TYR A 2 -2.99 -10.93 -9.02
CA TYR A 2 -3.42 -9.62 -9.53
C TYR A 2 -2.91 -9.50 -10.97
N GLU A 3 -3.53 -10.25 -11.89
CA GLU A 3 -2.97 -10.54 -13.23
C GLU A 3 -2.71 -9.27 -14.06
N ASP A 4 -3.46 -8.19 -13.81
CA ASP A 4 -3.28 -6.91 -14.50
C ASP A 4 -2.36 -5.91 -13.76
N PHE A 5 -1.88 -6.23 -12.55
CA PHE A 5 -1.05 -5.32 -11.78
C PHE A 5 0.40 -5.35 -12.27
N LYS A 6 0.81 -4.27 -12.95
CA LYS A 6 2.21 -4.06 -13.39
C LYS A 6 2.95 -3.22 -12.36
N ASN A 7 3.78 -3.86 -11.55
CA ASN A 7 4.69 -3.17 -10.65
C ASN A 7 5.71 -2.34 -11.45
N ARG A 8 5.56 -1.01 -11.44
CA ARG A 8 6.43 -0.06 -12.14
C ARG A 8 7.25 0.79 -11.18
N SER A 9 6.87 0.83 -9.90
CA SER A 9 7.58 1.53 -8.84
C SER A 9 7.36 0.79 -7.52
N SER A 10 8.40 0.72 -6.69
CA SER A 10 8.32 0.15 -5.35
C SER A 10 9.13 0.99 -4.37
N SER A 11 8.58 1.17 -3.17
CA SER A 11 9.22 1.94 -2.10
C SER A 11 8.89 1.34 -0.74
N SER A 12 9.83 1.39 0.20
CA SER A 12 9.53 1.09 1.60
C SER A 12 8.85 2.29 2.22
N LEU A 13 7.70 2.06 2.86
CA LEU A 13 6.99 3.06 3.63
C LEU A 13 6.91 2.60 5.08
N LYS A 14 6.66 3.56 5.97
CA LYS A 14 6.41 3.28 7.37
C LYS A 14 4.92 3.35 7.61
N ALA A 15 4.41 2.42 8.41
CA ALA A 15 3.06 2.47 8.93
C ALA A 15 3.09 2.33 10.45
N ILE A 16 2.10 2.91 11.12
CA ILE A 16 1.91 2.76 12.56
C ILE A 16 0.66 1.91 12.81
N ASP A 17 0.77 0.92 13.69
CA ASP A 17 -0.38 0.13 14.13
C ASP A 17 -1.19 0.81 15.25
N ASP A 18 -2.33 0.24 15.61
CA ASP A 18 -3.20 0.77 16.68
C ASP A 18 -2.53 0.82 18.07
N GLU A 19 -1.40 0.14 18.25
CA GLU A 19 -0.59 0.11 19.48
C GLU A 19 0.63 1.05 19.39
N GLU A 20 0.65 1.95 18.41
CA GLU A 20 1.73 2.90 18.13
C GLU A 20 3.08 2.25 17.75
N ASN A 21 3.06 0.97 17.35
CA ASN A 21 4.27 0.31 16.84
C ASN A 21 4.54 0.73 15.40
N LEU A 22 5.77 1.15 15.15
CA LEU A 22 6.26 1.44 13.80
C LEU A 22 6.59 0.13 13.08
N ILE A 23 6.00 -0.07 11.91
CA ILE A 23 6.33 -1.17 11.02
C ILE A 23 6.80 -0.65 9.66
N GLU A 24 7.68 -1.42 9.01
CA GLU A 24 8.05 -1.18 7.63
C GLU A 24 7.16 -2.02 6.70
N VAL A 25 6.62 -1.38 5.67
CA VAL A 25 5.78 -2.02 4.67
C VAL A 25 6.33 -1.77 3.28
N GLN A 26 6.35 -2.81 2.45
CA GLN A 26 6.77 -2.67 1.07
C GLN A 26 5.57 -2.24 0.22
N PHE A 27 5.66 -1.04 -0.35
CA PHE A 27 4.65 -0.47 -1.23
C PHE A 27 5.01 -0.69 -2.70
N PHE A 28 4.02 -1.02 -3.52
CA PHE A 28 4.15 -1.24 -4.96
C PHE A 28 3.08 -0.45 -5.72
N SER A 29 3.48 0.22 -6.79
CA SER A 29 2.63 1.10 -7.59
C SER A 29 2.76 0.80 -9.09
N GLN A 30 1.65 0.96 -9.82
CA GLN A 30 1.63 0.91 -11.29
C GLN A 30 2.09 2.23 -11.93
N TYR A 31 2.18 3.28 -11.12
CA TYR A 31 2.58 4.61 -11.49
C TYR A 31 3.97 4.90 -10.95
N ARG A 32 4.83 5.47 -11.78
CA ARG A 32 6.13 5.98 -11.32
C ARG A 32 5.95 7.28 -10.53
N PRO A 33 6.93 7.70 -9.70
CA PRO A 33 6.84 8.97 -8.96
C PRO A 33 6.55 10.17 -9.86
N GLU A 34 7.11 10.21 -11.07
CA GLU A 34 6.86 11.27 -12.06
C GLU A 34 5.44 11.25 -12.67
N GLU A 35 4.66 10.19 -12.42
CA GLU A 35 3.30 10.01 -12.94
C GLU A 35 2.21 10.28 -11.89
N HIS A 36 2.55 11.01 -10.82
CA HIS A 36 1.62 11.34 -9.73
C HIS A 36 0.31 11.97 -10.22
N GLU A 37 0.37 12.90 -11.18
CA GLU A 37 -0.84 13.54 -11.74
C GLU A 37 -1.76 12.53 -12.42
N LYS A 38 -1.20 11.56 -13.16
CA LYS A 38 -1.98 10.50 -13.80
C LYS A 38 -2.63 9.59 -12.77
N LYS A 39 -1.90 9.25 -11.71
CA LYS A 39 -2.40 8.43 -10.60
C LYS A 39 -3.58 9.09 -9.90
N THR A 40 -3.47 10.40 -9.64
CA THR A 40 -4.55 11.17 -9.01
C THR A 40 -5.80 11.28 -9.87
N LEU A 41 -5.66 11.27 -11.20
CA LEU A 41 -6.80 11.23 -12.13
C LEU A 41 -7.48 9.86 -12.23
N ASP A 42 -6.78 8.77 -11.88
CA ASP A 42 -7.33 7.42 -11.88
C ASP A 42 -7.99 7.10 -10.53
N ILE A 43 -9.27 7.48 -10.41
CA ILE A 43 -10.07 7.38 -9.17
C ILE A 43 -10.12 5.94 -8.62
N TRP A 44 -9.97 4.92 -9.47
CA TRP A 44 -10.06 3.51 -9.08
C TRP A 44 -8.70 2.82 -8.99
N THR A 45 -7.60 3.58 -9.07
CA THR A 45 -6.27 3.00 -8.93
C THR A 45 -6.05 2.46 -7.53
N TYR A 46 -5.32 1.36 -7.47
CA TYR A 46 -4.87 0.76 -6.24
C TYR A 46 -3.37 0.48 -6.32
N ASP A 47 -2.75 0.50 -5.16
CA ASP A 47 -1.40 0.03 -4.93
C ASP A 47 -1.45 -1.30 -4.20
N LEU A 48 -0.30 -1.97 -4.13
CA LEU A 48 -0.15 -3.19 -3.34
C LEU A 48 0.79 -2.93 -2.17
N ILE A 49 0.37 -3.38 -0.99
CA ILE A 49 1.19 -3.38 0.22
C ILE A 49 1.56 -4.82 0.54
N ARG A 50 2.84 -5.06 0.80
CA ARG A 50 3.32 -6.33 1.34
C ARG A 50 3.85 -6.12 2.74
N LEU A 51 3.37 -6.95 3.66
CA LEU A 51 3.84 -7.02 5.04
C LEU A 51 4.82 -8.18 5.17
N GLU A 52 5.72 -8.11 6.15
CA GLU A 52 6.68 -9.19 6.39
C GLU A 52 6.01 -10.46 6.92
N ASP A 53 5.01 -10.30 7.78
CA ASP A 53 4.24 -11.36 8.44
C ASP A 53 3.04 -11.85 7.61
N TYR A 54 2.76 -11.21 6.47
CA TYR A 54 1.66 -11.60 5.57
C TYR A 54 2.14 -11.84 4.13
N PRO A 55 2.07 -13.10 3.63
CA PRO A 55 2.67 -13.47 2.35
C PRO A 55 1.92 -12.92 1.13
N GLN A 56 0.66 -12.51 1.28
CA GLN A 56 -0.13 -11.99 0.15
C GLN A 56 -0.12 -10.46 0.14
N PRO A 57 -0.03 -9.82 -1.03
CA PRO A 57 -0.16 -8.37 -1.09
C PRO A 57 -1.60 -7.93 -0.82
N ILE A 58 -1.73 -6.87 -0.04
CA ILE A 58 -2.99 -6.20 0.32
C ILE A 58 -3.24 -5.09 -0.71
N ARG A 59 -4.47 -5.00 -1.24
CA ARG A 59 -4.88 -3.87 -2.06
C ARG A 59 -5.05 -2.62 -1.21
N PHE A 60 -4.35 -1.57 -1.59
CA PHE A 60 -4.43 -0.27 -0.95
C PHE A 60 -4.99 0.74 -1.94
N LEU A 61 -6.21 1.22 -1.69
CA LEU A 61 -6.83 2.20 -2.58
C LEU A 61 -6.09 3.54 -2.45
N TRP A 62 -5.77 4.13 -3.58
CA TRP A 62 -5.10 5.43 -3.60
C TRP A 62 -5.95 6.48 -2.86
N GLY A 63 -5.28 7.35 -2.09
CA GLY A 63 -5.93 8.33 -1.22
C GLY A 63 -6.41 7.78 0.13
N SER A 64 -6.29 6.47 0.37
CA SER A 64 -6.47 5.93 1.72
C SER A 64 -5.26 6.32 2.59
N GLU A 65 -5.53 6.61 3.86
CA GLU A 65 -4.48 6.86 4.86
C GLU A 65 -4.16 5.60 5.67
N SER A 66 -5.04 4.60 5.63
CA SER A 66 -4.93 3.40 6.46
C SER A 66 -5.44 2.16 5.76
N PHE A 67 -4.99 1.00 6.22
CA PHE A 67 -5.45 -0.31 5.80
C PHE A 67 -5.63 -1.24 6.99
N ILE A 68 -6.39 -2.31 6.81
CA ILE A 68 -6.63 -3.33 7.84
C ILE A 68 -5.87 -4.59 7.45
N HIS A 69 -5.10 -5.13 8.37
CA HIS A 69 -4.41 -6.39 8.18
C HIS A 69 -5.43 -7.53 8.09
N PRO A 70 -5.41 -8.35 7.02
CA PRO A 70 -6.48 -9.31 6.72
C PRO A 70 -6.57 -10.50 7.69
N ILE A 71 -5.46 -10.89 8.32
CA ILE A 71 -5.45 -11.96 9.35
C ILE A 71 -5.73 -11.41 10.75
N THR A 72 -4.94 -10.43 11.21
CA THR A 72 -5.00 -9.95 12.60
C THR A 72 -6.12 -8.96 12.87
N GLY A 73 -6.68 -8.33 11.83
CA GLY A 73 -7.70 -7.29 11.94
C GLY A 73 -7.17 -5.95 12.47
N LYS A 74 -5.85 -5.83 12.73
CA LYS A 74 -5.23 -4.58 13.16
C LYS A 74 -5.29 -3.53 12.06
N LYS A 75 -5.54 -2.28 12.42
CA LYS A 75 -5.45 -1.15 11.50
C LYS A 75 -4.04 -0.58 11.52
N TYR A 76 -3.57 -0.22 10.34
CA TYR A 76 -2.28 0.41 10.10
C TYR A 76 -2.49 1.72 9.38
N THR A 77 -1.87 2.79 9.87
CA THR A 77 -1.92 4.12 9.26
C THR A 77 -0.59 4.43 8.58
N MET A 78 -0.62 4.74 7.29
CA MET A 78 0.55 5.04 6.47
C MET A 78 1.15 6.40 6.85
N MET A 79 2.47 6.47 6.91
CA MET A 79 3.22 7.73 7.07
C MET A 79 3.82 8.11 5.70
N TYR A 80 3.29 9.18 5.10
CA TYR A 80 3.74 9.74 3.82
C TYR A 80 4.81 10.83 4.01
#